data_AF-A0A8J7EUY7-F1
#
_entry.id   AF-A0A8J7EUY7-F1
#
_cell.length_a   1.000
_cell.length_b   1.000
_cell.length_c   1.000
_cell.angle_alpha   90.00
_cell.angle_beta   90.00
_cell.angle_gamma   90.00
#
_symmetry.space_group_name_H-M   'P 1'
#
loop_
_entity.id
_entity.type
_entity.pdbx_description
1 polymer ?
#
loop_
_entity_poly.entity_id
_entity_poly.type
_entity_poly.pdbx_seq_one_letter_code
_entity_poly.pdbx_strand_id
1 'polypeptide(L)'
;MTLPDDAITLQAFSLARLQLNGTLPAELQQAIHQLGDAIANHEPGVAERVRTLVEQNPCFRGRYEEAYKRLQQHYQNQSQGRVNTLSLVTRSESIRVSWEGLVVKLLTADDPQTIAQQVFKVRRSRPDLRQLSDIPPAFLTSLQQELADLDCKELTVLKALERQLLTVEDLAYGVDMPIDDARIVLQSLWNKGYIDVKRNGLLDRIASLFKSNTDHQPVTDSTSFNLTAKGHYRLHPLVTARRREGNFE
;
A
#
# COMPACT_ATOMS: atom_id res chain seq x y z
N MET A 1 -18.15 -0.87 22.43
CA MET A 1 -17.86 0.56 22.25
C MET A 1 -16.34 0.69 22.29
N THR A 2 -15.70 0.76 21.12
CA THR A 2 -14.27 1.06 21.02
C THR A 2 -14.07 2.54 21.32
N LEU A 3 -13.05 2.88 22.12
CA LEU A 3 -12.70 4.28 22.35
C LEU A 3 -12.27 4.92 21.01
N PRO A 4 -12.44 6.24 20.81
CA PRO A 4 -11.95 6.91 19.60
C PRO A 4 -10.46 6.64 19.35
N ASP A 5 -9.70 6.45 20.45
CA ASP A 5 -8.28 6.10 20.45
C ASP A 5 -8.02 4.72 19.80
N ASP A 6 -8.84 3.71 20.12
CA ASP A 6 -8.69 2.35 19.59
C ASP A 6 -8.85 2.33 18.05
N ALA A 7 -9.80 3.11 17.54
CA ALA A 7 -10.02 3.23 16.10
C ALA A 7 -8.83 3.91 15.40
N ILE A 8 -8.26 4.96 15.99
CA ILE A 8 -7.08 5.64 15.45
C ILE A 8 -5.86 4.71 15.50
N THR A 9 -5.67 3.95 16.57
CA THR A 9 -4.61 2.94 16.68
C THR A 9 -4.68 1.91 15.55
N LEU A 10 -5.86 1.36 15.28
CA LEU A 10 -6.05 0.39 14.20
C LEU A 10 -5.84 1.00 12.81
N GLN A 11 -6.30 2.23 12.60
CA GLN A 11 -6.09 2.99 11.38
C GLN A 11 -4.60 3.23 11.11
N ALA A 12 -3.89 3.75 12.12
CA ALA A 12 -2.46 4.02 12.05
C ALA A 12 -1.66 2.76 11.77
N PHE A 13 -2.01 1.65 12.43
CA PHE A 13 -1.36 0.37 12.20
C PHE A 13 -1.57 -0.16 10.78
N SER A 14 -2.78 0.00 10.23
CA SER A 14 -3.09 -0.38 8.84
C SER A 14 -2.29 0.46 7.83
N LEU A 15 -2.14 1.77 8.07
CA LEU A 15 -1.32 2.65 7.24
C LEU A 15 0.18 2.29 7.34
N ALA A 16 0.67 2.01 8.55
CA ALA A 16 2.06 1.58 8.73
C ALA A 16 2.35 0.24 8.03
N ARG A 17 1.41 -0.70 8.06
CA ARG A 17 1.51 -1.99 7.36
C ARG A 17 1.63 -1.82 5.85
N LEU A 18 0.94 -0.84 5.25
CA LEU A 18 1.00 -0.54 3.81
C LEU A 18 2.37 -0.03 3.36
N GLN A 19 3.08 0.67 4.24
CA GLN A 19 4.41 1.18 3.97
C GLN A 19 5.51 0.11 4.11
N LEU A 20 5.21 -1.01 4.78
CA LEU A 20 6.11 -2.15 4.90
C LEU A 20 5.93 -3.08 3.68
N ASN A 21 6.67 -2.82 2.60
CA ASN A 21 6.74 -3.77 1.48
C ASN A 21 7.92 -4.71 1.66
N GLY A 22 7.62 -5.97 1.97
CA GLY A 22 8.62 -7.00 2.13
C GLY A 22 8.05 -8.21 2.82
N THR A 23 8.78 -9.33 2.72
CA THR A 23 8.49 -10.53 3.50
C THR A 23 8.71 -10.20 4.96
N LEU A 24 7.63 -10.08 5.73
CA LEU A 24 7.72 -9.91 7.18
C LEU A 24 8.29 -11.19 7.79
N PRO A 25 9.02 -11.11 8.92
CA PRO A 25 9.37 -12.29 9.70
C PRO A 25 8.12 -13.14 9.95
N ALA A 26 8.23 -14.47 9.82
CA ALA A 26 7.07 -15.37 9.92
C ALA A 26 6.30 -15.19 11.24
N GLU A 27 7.01 -14.96 12.35
CA GLU A 27 6.43 -14.68 13.67
C GLU A 27 5.58 -13.39 13.66
N LEU A 28 6.09 -12.34 13.01
CA LEU A 28 5.41 -11.06 12.89
C LEU A 28 4.20 -11.16 11.96
N GLN A 29 4.32 -11.90 10.85
CA GLN A 29 3.20 -12.19 9.97
C GLN A 29 2.11 -12.95 10.72
N GLN A 30 2.47 -13.98 11.51
CA GLN A 30 1.53 -14.73 12.33
C GLN A 30 0.84 -13.85 13.38
N ALA A 31 1.59 -12.97 14.06
CA ALA A 31 1.03 -12.04 15.03
C ALA A 31 0.02 -11.06 14.40
N ILE A 32 0.31 -10.57 13.18
CA ILE A 32 -0.61 -9.71 12.42
C ILE A 32 -1.87 -10.48 11.99
N HIS A 33 -1.73 -11.76 11.60
CA HIS A 33 -2.88 -12.61 11.27
C HIS A 33 -3.77 -12.84 12.49
N GLN A 34 -3.19 -13.20 13.63
CA GLN A 34 -3.92 -13.34 14.89
C GLN A 34 -4.62 -12.05 15.31
N LEU A 35 -4.00 -10.90 15.06
CA LEU A 35 -4.63 -9.60 15.28
C LEU A 35 -5.82 -9.37 14.35
N GLY A 36 -5.69 -9.74 13.06
CA GLY A 36 -6.79 -9.70 12.10
C GLY A 36 -7.97 -10.58 12.53
N ASP A 37 -7.70 -11.79 13.00
CA ASP A 37 -8.72 -12.71 13.52
C ASP A 37 -9.39 -12.14 14.77
N ALA A 38 -8.61 -11.57 15.69
CA ALA A 38 -9.13 -10.93 16.90
C ALA A 38 -10.05 -9.75 16.58
N ILE A 39 -9.72 -8.95 15.55
CA ILE A 39 -10.58 -7.85 15.05
C ILE A 39 -11.87 -8.43 14.45
N ALA A 40 -11.76 -9.44 13.59
CA ALA A 40 -12.92 -10.06 12.94
C ALA A 40 -13.89 -10.67 13.96
N ASN A 41 -13.36 -11.26 15.03
CA ASN A 41 -14.12 -11.87 16.13
C ASN A 41 -14.54 -10.86 17.22
N HIS A 42 -14.23 -9.56 17.05
CA HIS A 42 -14.54 -8.49 18.00
C HIS A 42 -13.99 -8.75 19.41
N GLU A 43 -12.79 -9.33 19.52
CA GLU A 43 -12.13 -9.54 20.79
C GLU A 43 -11.82 -8.21 21.50
N PRO A 44 -11.93 -8.14 22.83
CA PRO A 44 -11.50 -6.95 23.57
C PRO A 44 -9.98 -6.81 23.60
N GLY A 45 -9.48 -5.58 23.79
CA GLY A 45 -8.05 -5.32 23.99
C GLY A 45 -7.18 -5.35 22.74
N VAL A 46 -7.79 -5.36 21.54
CA VAL A 46 -7.06 -5.36 20.26
C VAL A 46 -6.12 -4.15 20.13
N ALA A 47 -6.55 -2.95 20.54
CA ALA A 47 -5.70 -1.76 20.47
C ALA A 47 -4.44 -1.89 21.33
N GLU A 48 -4.54 -2.54 22.48
CA GLU A 48 -3.37 -2.79 23.33
C GLU A 48 -2.43 -3.80 22.71
N ARG A 49 -2.96 -4.88 22.12
CA ARG A 49 -2.16 -5.85 21.35
C ARG A 49 -1.42 -5.17 20.19
N VAL A 50 -2.05 -4.21 19.51
CA VAL A 50 -1.39 -3.41 18.46
C VAL A 50 -0.22 -2.62 19.03
N ARG A 51 -0.42 -1.89 20.14
CA ARG A 51 0.65 -1.11 20.78
C ARG A 51 1.83 -2.00 21.17
N THR A 52 1.56 -3.12 21.84
CA THR A 52 2.59 -4.11 22.19
C THR A 52 3.34 -4.61 20.97
N LEU A 53 2.64 -4.93 19.88
CA LEU A 53 3.25 -5.42 18.65
C LEU A 53 4.14 -4.35 18.00
N VAL A 54 3.70 -3.10 17.97
CA VAL A 54 4.50 -1.96 17.47
C VAL A 54 5.74 -1.71 18.35
N GLU A 55 5.61 -1.85 19.66
CA GLU A 55 6.74 -1.69 20.59
C GLU A 55 7.80 -2.77 20.41
N GLN A 56 7.36 -4.02 20.24
CA GLN A 56 8.23 -5.18 20.06
C GLN A 56 8.92 -5.21 18.68
N ASN A 57 8.38 -4.48 17.69
CA ASN A 57 8.87 -4.51 16.32
C ASN A 57 9.28 -3.11 15.86
N PRO A 58 10.58 -2.73 16.01
CA PRO A 58 11.07 -1.40 15.66
C PRO A 58 10.76 -0.95 14.23
N CYS A 59 10.65 -1.89 13.30
CA CYS A 59 10.29 -1.62 11.89
C CYS A 59 8.89 -1.01 11.71
N PHE A 60 7.98 -1.22 12.66
CA PHE A 60 6.65 -0.59 12.66
C PHE A 60 6.64 0.76 13.36
N ARG A 61 7.48 0.95 14.39
CA ARG A 61 7.36 2.05 15.36
C ARG A 61 7.31 3.43 14.69
N GLY A 62 8.32 3.77 13.88
CA GLY A 62 8.39 5.09 13.24
C GLY A 62 7.19 5.37 12.33
N ARG A 63 6.83 4.38 11.49
CA ARG A 63 5.72 4.48 10.53
C ARG A 63 4.36 4.56 11.22
N TYR A 64 4.18 3.77 12.28
CA TYR A 64 2.98 3.80 13.11
C TYR A 64 2.83 5.16 13.80
N GLU A 65 3.87 5.67 14.47
CA GLU A 65 3.81 6.95 15.18
C GLU A 65 3.50 8.11 14.23
N GLU A 66 4.10 8.11 13.03
CA GLU A 66 3.83 9.11 12.02
C GLU A 66 2.37 9.05 11.53
N ALA A 67 1.90 7.85 11.16
CA ALA A 67 0.51 7.63 10.74
C ALA A 67 -0.48 8.02 11.85
N TYR A 68 -0.17 7.68 13.10
CA TYR A 68 -0.98 8.00 14.27
C TYR A 68 -1.10 9.52 14.46
N LYS A 69 0.03 10.24 14.48
CA LYS A 69 0.04 11.70 14.61
C LYS A 69 -0.74 12.37 13.48
N ARG A 70 -0.56 11.91 12.23
CA ARG A 70 -1.25 12.45 11.05
C ARG A 70 -2.77 12.25 11.16
N LEU A 71 -3.22 11.05 11.53
CA LEU A 71 -4.63 10.77 11.74
C LEU A 71 -5.21 11.61 12.88
N GLN A 72 -4.50 11.68 14.01
CA GLN A 72 -4.92 12.48 15.15
C GLN A 72 -5.14 13.96 14.76
N GLN A 73 -4.22 14.54 13.99
CA GLN A 73 -4.36 15.90 13.45
C GLN A 73 -5.58 16.02 12.53
N HIS A 74 -5.82 15.05 11.63
CA HIS A 74 -7.01 15.07 10.77
C HIS A 74 -8.31 15.03 11.57
N TYR A 75 -8.40 14.19 12.60
CA TYR A 75 -9.59 14.14 13.46
C TYR A 75 -9.79 15.42 14.27
N GLN A 76 -8.72 16.02 14.79
CA GLN A 76 -8.76 17.30 15.49
C GLN A 76 -9.22 18.44 14.56
N ASN A 77 -8.71 18.49 13.34
CA ASN A 77 -9.08 19.51 12.36
C ASN A 77 -10.54 19.33 11.87
N GLN A 78 -11.03 18.08 11.78
CA GLN A 78 -12.42 17.81 11.42
C GLN A 78 -13.40 18.15 12.55
N SER A 79 -13.04 17.93 13.82
CA SER A 79 -13.90 18.27 14.96
C SER A 79 -14.00 19.78 15.19
N GLN A 80 -12.97 20.56 14.82
CA GLN A 80 -13.03 22.02 14.85
C GLN A 80 -13.85 22.62 13.69
N GLY A 81 -14.01 21.91 12.58
CA GLY A 81 -14.71 22.38 11.38
C GLY A 81 -16.18 21.95 11.23
N ARG A 82 -16.70 21.03 12.06
CA ARG A 82 -18.07 20.51 11.94
C ARG A 82 -18.78 20.34 13.29
N VAL A 83 -19.86 21.12 13.45
CA VAL A 83 -20.98 20.86 14.36
C VAL A 83 -21.56 19.47 14.07
N ASN A 84 -21.63 18.64 15.11
CA ASN A 84 -22.42 17.41 15.27
C ASN A 84 -22.88 16.69 13.99
N THR A 85 -22.20 15.60 13.64
CA THR A 85 -22.87 14.48 12.97
C THR A 85 -22.24 13.17 13.45
N LEU A 86 -22.63 12.78 14.66
CA LEU A 86 -22.53 11.39 15.13
C LEU A 86 -23.55 10.57 14.35
N SER A 87 -23.15 10.06 13.18
CA SER A 87 -23.96 9.10 12.45
C SER A 87 -23.84 7.74 13.13
N LEU A 88 -24.93 7.34 13.81
CA LEU A 88 -25.14 6.00 14.36
C LEU A 88 -24.96 4.94 13.27
N VAL A 89 -24.10 3.96 13.55
CA VAL A 89 -23.95 2.72 12.79
C VAL A 89 -25.25 1.92 12.88
N THR A 90 -26.02 1.88 11.79
CA THR A 90 -27.18 0.97 11.67
C THR A 90 -26.74 -0.26 10.88
N ARG A 91 -26.75 -1.43 11.54
CA ARG A 91 -26.56 -2.75 10.93
C ARG A 91 -27.58 -2.96 9.82
N SER A 92 -27.10 -3.15 8.60
CA SER A 92 -27.91 -3.62 7.48
C SER A 92 -27.08 -4.60 6.67
N GLU A 93 -27.52 -5.85 6.68
CA GLU A 93 -26.98 -6.99 5.95
C GLU A 93 -27.25 -6.83 4.46
N SER A 94 -26.35 -6.14 3.79
CA SER A 94 -25.97 -6.42 2.41
C SER A 94 -24.44 -6.44 2.39
N ILE A 95 -23.82 -6.94 1.32
CA ILE A 95 -22.36 -7.04 1.20
C ILE A 95 -21.74 -5.63 1.30
N ARG A 96 -21.52 -5.16 2.53
CA ARG A 96 -20.91 -3.90 2.90
C ARG A 96 -19.49 -4.22 3.28
N VAL A 97 -18.52 -3.52 2.69
CA VAL A 97 -17.16 -3.54 3.21
C VAL A 97 -17.22 -2.69 4.48
N SER A 98 -17.40 -3.34 5.62
CA SER A 98 -17.29 -2.67 6.91
C SER A 98 -15.87 -2.14 7.07
N TRP A 99 -15.72 -1.03 7.81
CA TRP A 99 -14.42 -0.49 8.19
C TRP A 99 -13.48 -1.58 8.72
N GLU A 100 -13.96 -2.38 9.67
CA GLU A 100 -13.21 -3.50 10.27
C GLU A 100 -12.87 -4.56 9.23
N GLY A 101 -13.79 -4.90 8.33
CA GLY A 101 -13.53 -5.85 7.25
C GLY A 101 -12.45 -5.36 6.26
N LEU A 102 -12.34 -4.04 6.04
CA LEU A 102 -11.23 -3.48 5.27
C LEU A 102 -9.92 -3.56 6.05
N VAL A 103 -9.91 -3.18 7.34
CA VAL A 103 -8.72 -3.28 8.20
C VAL A 103 -8.18 -4.70 8.21
N VAL A 104 -9.04 -5.69 8.48
CA VAL A 104 -8.63 -7.10 8.50
C VAL A 104 -7.98 -7.48 7.18
N LYS A 105 -8.61 -7.16 6.04
CA LYS A 105 -8.04 -7.44 4.72
C LYS A 105 -6.71 -6.73 4.47
N LEU A 106 -6.56 -5.48 4.90
CA LEU A 106 -5.30 -4.75 4.77
C LEU A 106 -4.20 -5.31 5.67
N LEU A 107 -4.54 -5.84 6.85
CA LEU A 107 -3.56 -6.39 7.76
C LEU A 107 -3.10 -7.79 7.32
N THR A 108 -4.02 -8.65 6.92
CA THR A 108 -3.74 -10.06 6.60
C THR A 108 -3.34 -10.31 5.15
N ALA A 109 -3.49 -9.33 4.26
CA ALA A 109 -3.06 -9.51 2.87
C ALA A 109 -1.54 -9.60 2.75
N ASP A 110 -1.10 -10.50 1.86
CA ASP A 110 0.30 -10.56 1.42
C ASP A 110 0.70 -9.25 0.71
N ASP A 111 -0.23 -8.69 -0.09
CA ASP A 111 -0.11 -7.40 -0.76
C ASP A 111 -1.22 -6.44 -0.31
N PRO A 112 -1.01 -5.69 0.79
CA PRO A 112 -1.99 -4.74 1.30
C PRO A 112 -2.24 -3.57 0.34
N GLN A 113 -1.26 -3.21 -0.50
CA GLN A 113 -1.41 -2.11 -1.46
C GLN A 113 -2.44 -2.46 -2.53
N THR A 114 -2.37 -3.68 -3.07
CA THR A 114 -3.35 -4.14 -4.06
C THR A 114 -4.76 -4.09 -3.49
N ILE A 115 -4.96 -4.52 -2.23
CA ILE A 115 -6.25 -4.40 -1.55
C ILE A 115 -6.69 -2.93 -1.44
N ALA A 116 -5.82 -2.04 -0.98
CA ALA A 116 -6.13 -0.62 -0.86
C ALA A 116 -6.49 0.02 -2.22
N GLN A 117 -5.75 -0.30 -3.29
CA GLN A 117 -6.03 0.18 -4.65
C GLN A 117 -7.37 -0.34 -5.17
N GLN A 118 -7.74 -1.59 -4.89
CA GLN A 118 -9.03 -2.16 -5.25
C GLN A 118 -10.19 -1.38 -4.62
N VAL A 119 -10.06 -0.95 -3.36
CA VAL A 119 -11.07 -0.12 -2.69
C VAL A 119 -11.34 1.17 -3.47
N PHE A 120 -10.29 1.88 -3.90
CA PHE A 120 -10.45 3.11 -4.68
C PHE A 120 -10.94 2.85 -6.11
N LYS A 121 -10.56 1.73 -6.74
CA LYS A 121 -11.05 1.35 -8.06
C LYS A 121 -12.57 1.11 -8.03
N VAL A 122 -13.05 0.34 -7.06
CA VAL A 122 -14.49 0.09 -6.87
C VAL A 122 -15.24 1.39 -6.64
N ARG A 123 -14.70 2.28 -5.80
CA ARG A 123 -15.30 3.60 -5.52
C ARG A 123 -15.41 4.48 -6.77
N ARG A 124 -14.40 4.49 -7.65
CA ARG A 124 -14.43 5.26 -8.90
C ARG A 124 -15.39 4.68 -9.93
N SER A 125 -15.46 3.35 -10.06
CA SER A 125 -16.32 2.69 -11.04
C SER A 125 -17.80 2.68 -10.65
N ARG A 126 -18.12 2.83 -9.37
CA ARG A 126 -19.49 2.82 -8.86
C ARG A 126 -19.68 3.90 -7.78
N PRO A 127 -19.75 5.19 -8.18
CA PRO A 127 -19.87 6.30 -7.24
C PRO A 127 -21.17 6.23 -6.40
N ASP A 128 -22.21 5.53 -6.90
CA ASP A 128 -23.48 5.33 -6.20
C ASP A 128 -23.42 4.31 -5.06
N LEU A 129 -22.31 3.55 -4.92
CA LEU A 129 -22.13 2.66 -3.79
C LEU A 129 -21.82 3.47 -2.53
N ARG A 130 -22.88 3.85 -1.81
CA ARG A 130 -22.87 4.24 -0.39
C ARG A 130 -22.31 3.15 0.55
N GLN A 131 -21.70 2.09 0.02
CA GLN A 131 -21.20 0.94 0.79
C GLN A 131 -19.90 1.22 1.54
N LEU A 132 -19.22 2.33 1.27
CA LEU A 132 -18.04 2.79 2.04
C LEU A 132 -18.37 3.90 3.05
N SER A 133 -19.66 4.20 3.26
CA SER A 133 -20.10 5.26 4.20
C SER A 133 -19.64 4.99 5.64
N ASP A 134 -19.39 3.73 5.97
CA ASP A 134 -18.99 3.30 7.31
C ASP A 134 -17.47 3.47 7.54
N ILE A 135 -16.70 3.88 6.53
CA ILE A 135 -15.26 4.13 6.67
C ILE A 135 -15.01 5.61 7.00
N PRO A 136 -14.25 5.92 8.06
CA PRO A 136 -13.93 7.30 8.40
C PRO A 136 -13.27 8.06 7.25
N PRO A 137 -13.77 9.26 6.87
CA PRO A 137 -13.21 10.05 5.77
C PRO A 137 -11.73 10.39 5.97
N ALA A 138 -11.31 10.65 7.21
CA ALA A 138 -9.91 10.90 7.57
C ALA A 138 -9.03 9.72 7.17
N PHE A 139 -9.43 8.49 7.52
CA PHE A 139 -8.70 7.28 7.14
C PHE A 139 -8.63 7.11 5.62
N LEU A 140 -9.74 7.27 4.90
CA LEU A 140 -9.72 7.16 3.43
C LEU A 140 -8.79 8.19 2.78
N THR A 141 -8.71 9.39 3.36
CA THR A 141 -7.83 10.46 2.87
C THR A 141 -6.38 10.10 3.08
N SER A 142 -6.02 9.67 4.29
CA SER A 142 -4.66 9.21 4.59
C SER A 142 -4.27 8.00 3.77
N LEU A 143 -5.17 7.01 3.62
CA LEU A 143 -4.95 5.85 2.77
C LEU A 143 -4.68 6.23 1.31
N GLN A 144 -5.43 7.18 0.77
CA GLN A 144 -5.23 7.67 -0.60
C GLN A 144 -3.90 8.41 -0.75
N GLN A 145 -3.52 9.22 0.25
CA GLN A 145 -2.24 9.92 0.28
C GLN A 145 -1.07 8.93 0.31
N GLU A 146 -1.13 7.90 1.18
CA GLU A 146 -0.10 6.86 1.24
C GLU A 146 0.09 6.15 -0.10
N LEU A 147 -1.01 5.77 -0.77
CA LEU A 147 -0.93 5.16 -2.09
C LEU A 147 -0.35 6.11 -3.14
N ALA A 148 -0.68 7.40 -3.09
CA ALA A 148 -0.14 8.39 -4.02
C ALA A 148 1.36 8.62 -3.80
N ASP A 149 1.81 8.68 -2.54
CA ASP A 149 3.21 8.83 -2.18
C ASP A 149 4.03 7.61 -2.63
N LEU A 150 3.49 6.40 -2.42
CA LEU A 150 4.09 5.16 -2.93
C LEU A 150 4.17 5.14 -4.46
N ASP A 151 3.10 5.49 -5.16
CA ASP A 151 3.08 5.60 -6.62
C ASP A 151 4.13 6.61 -7.12
N CYS A 152 4.28 7.75 -6.45
CA CYS A 152 5.29 8.76 -6.76
C CYS A 152 6.72 8.21 -6.57
N LYS A 153 6.99 7.53 -5.46
CA LYS A 153 8.28 6.87 -5.19
C LYS A 153 8.60 5.82 -6.26
N GLU A 154 7.63 4.97 -6.60
CA GLU A 154 7.74 3.97 -7.66
C GLU A 154 8.09 4.59 -9.02
N LEU A 155 7.38 5.66 -9.42
CA LEU A 155 7.65 6.35 -10.68
C LEU A 155 9.04 7.00 -10.71
N THR A 156 9.50 7.56 -9.59
CA THR A 156 10.84 8.14 -9.46
C THR A 156 11.92 7.08 -9.65
N VAL A 157 11.77 5.92 -9.00
CA VAL A 157 12.71 4.78 -9.16
C VAL A 157 12.69 4.26 -10.60
N LEU A 158 11.52 4.11 -11.22
CA LEU A 158 11.42 3.67 -12.61
C LEU A 158 12.12 4.64 -13.57
N LYS A 159 11.96 5.97 -13.38
CA LYS A 159 12.66 6.99 -14.18
C LYS A 159 14.17 6.96 -14.01
N ALA A 160 14.66 6.64 -12.81
CA ALA A 160 16.08 6.47 -12.56
C ALA A 160 16.62 5.23 -13.30
N LEU A 161 15.90 4.10 -13.22
CA LEU A 161 16.25 2.84 -13.88
C LEU A 161 16.13 2.89 -15.42
N GLU A 162 15.33 3.80 -15.96
CA GLU A 162 15.27 4.05 -17.41
C GLU A 162 16.61 4.58 -17.96
N ARG A 163 17.34 5.36 -17.16
CA ARG A 163 18.59 6.00 -17.60
C ARG A 163 19.77 5.05 -17.51
N GLN A 164 19.81 4.23 -16.47
CA GLN A 164 20.92 3.30 -16.22
C GLN A 164 20.52 2.18 -15.26
N LEU A 165 21.33 1.12 -15.26
CA LEU A 165 21.23 0.05 -14.27
C LEU A 165 21.69 0.57 -12.92
N LEU A 166 20.91 0.32 -11.87
CA LEU A 166 21.19 0.80 -10.53
C LEU A 166 21.05 -0.31 -9.51
N THR A 167 21.89 -0.27 -8.49
CA THR A 167 21.74 -1.04 -7.25
C THR A 167 20.80 -0.35 -6.27
N VAL A 168 20.52 -0.98 -5.12
CA VAL A 168 19.74 -0.36 -4.04
C VAL A 168 20.42 0.91 -3.53
N GLU A 169 21.74 0.85 -3.33
CA GLU A 169 22.55 1.97 -2.83
C GLU A 169 22.59 3.13 -3.85
N ASP A 170 22.82 2.82 -5.12
CA ASP A 170 22.85 3.83 -6.18
C ASP A 170 21.50 4.55 -6.30
N LEU A 171 20.40 3.82 -6.12
CA LEU A 171 19.05 4.41 -6.11
C LEU A 171 18.83 5.27 -4.88
N ALA A 172 19.12 4.76 -3.68
CA ALA A 172 18.97 5.51 -2.44
C ALA A 172 19.68 6.86 -2.51
N TYR A 173 20.92 6.88 -3.02
CA TYR A 173 21.67 8.11 -3.24
C TYR A 173 21.12 8.96 -4.40
N GLY A 174 20.86 8.34 -5.55
CA GLY A 174 20.49 9.04 -6.78
C GLY A 174 19.10 9.69 -6.75
N VAL A 175 18.19 9.21 -5.90
CA VAL A 175 16.83 9.75 -5.74
C VAL A 175 16.56 10.36 -4.35
N ASP A 176 17.61 10.56 -3.54
CA ASP A 176 17.53 11.10 -2.17
C ASP A 176 16.47 10.38 -1.31
N MET A 177 16.55 9.05 -1.28
CA MET A 177 15.61 8.19 -0.59
C MET A 177 16.34 7.35 0.47
N PRO A 178 15.77 7.14 1.68
CA PRO A 178 16.33 6.22 2.65
C PRO A 178 16.53 4.82 2.04
N ILE A 179 17.65 4.17 2.36
CA ILE A 179 18.01 2.87 1.74
C ILE A 179 16.93 1.80 1.94
N ASP A 180 16.28 1.78 3.11
CA ASP A 180 15.20 0.84 3.39
C ASP A 180 13.95 1.12 2.54
N ASP A 181 13.63 2.40 2.31
CA ASP A 181 12.55 2.80 1.42
C ASP A 181 12.87 2.43 -0.04
N ALA A 182 14.13 2.61 -0.47
CA ALA A 182 14.57 2.20 -1.81
C ALA A 182 14.41 0.68 -2.01
N ARG A 183 14.81 -0.13 -1.01
CA ARG A 183 14.65 -1.59 -1.02
C ARG A 183 13.17 -2.00 -1.11
N ILE A 184 12.31 -1.36 -0.32
CA ILE A 184 10.85 -1.55 -0.28
C ILE A 184 10.22 -1.25 -1.65
N VAL A 185 10.60 -0.14 -2.27
CA VAL A 185 10.09 0.27 -3.59
C VAL A 185 10.58 -0.69 -4.68
N LEU A 186 11.86 -1.06 -4.67
CA LEU A 186 12.43 -2.02 -5.63
C LEU A 186 11.74 -3.39 -5.52
N GLN A 187 11.57 -3.91 -4.31
CA GLN A 187 10.88 -5.19 -4.10
C GLN A 187 9.45 -5.14 -4.64
N SER A 188 8.72 -4.05 -4.38
CA SER A 188 7.37 -3.82 -4.91
C SER A 188 7.37 -3.82 -6.45
N LEU A 189 8.25 -3.04 -7.07
CA LEU A 189 8.36 -2.94 -8.52
C LEU A 189 8.74 -4.28 -9.17
N TRP A 190 9.60 -5.06 -8.52
CA TRP A 190 10.03 -6.37 -8.99
C TRP A 190 8.90 -7.39 -8.89
N ASN A 191 8.19 -7.45 -7.76
CA ASN A 191 7.00 -8.29 -7.59
C ASN A 191 5.91 -7.94 -8.60
N LYS A 192 5.75 -6.65 -8.93
CA LYS A 192 4.82 -6.17 -9.96
C LYS A 192 5.33 -6.43 -11.40
N GLY A 193 6.56 -6.90 -11.58
CA GLY A 193 7.19 -7.18 -12.88
C GLY A 193 7.55 -5.94 -13.70
N TYR A 194 7.65 -4.77 -13.06
CA TYR A 194 8.07 -3.53 -13.72
C TYR A 194 9.59 -3.43 -13.89
N ILE A 195 10.33 -4.14 -13.04
CA ILE A 195 11.78 -4.24 -13.10
C ILE A 195 12.19 -5.72 -13.02
N ASP A 196 13.39 -6.04 -13.49
CA ASP A 196 13.97 -7.38 -13.40
C ASP A 196 15.42 -7.28 -12.93
N VAL A 197 15.96 -8.41 -12.44
CA VAL A 197 17.35 -8.51 -12.01
C VAL A 197 18.22 -8.79 -13.23
N LYS A 198 19.32 -8.05 -13.39
CA LYS A 198 20.29 -8.33 -14.43
C LYS A 198 21.02 -9.65 -14.14
N ARG A 199 20.60 -10.73 -14.78
CA ARG A 199 21.36 -11.99 -14.84
C ARG A 199 22.33 -11.93 -16.03
N ASN A 200 23.60 -12.25 -15.80
CA ASN A 200 24.63 -12.21 -16.81
C ASN A 200 24.44 -13.36 -17.83
N GLY A 201 23.61 -13.17 -18.85
CA GLY A 201 23.41 -14.15 -19.92
C GLY A 201 22.55 -13.65 -21.09
N LEU A 202 23.03 -13.84 -22.33
CA LEU A 202 22.32 -13.48 -23.57
C LEU A 202 21.05 -14.32 -23.80
N LEU A 203 21.02 -15.58 -23.34
CA LEU A 203 19.87 -16.50 -23.48
C LEU A 203 18.71 -16.17 -22.51
N ASP A 204 18.99 -15.47 -21.40
CA ASP A 204 17.96 -15.16 -20.39
C ASP A 204 17.01 -14.02 -20.82
N ARG A 205 17.43 -13.14 -21.73
CA ARG A 205 16.56 -12.07 -22.28
C ARG A 205 15.36 -12.60 -23.06
N ILE A 206 15.46 -13.82 -23.60
CA ILE A 206 14.35 -14.49 -24.30
C ILE A 206 13.51 -15.28 -23.28
N ALA A 207 14.13 -15.83 -22.23
CA ALA A 207 13.43 -16.54 -21.16
C ALA A 207 12.59 -15.61 -20.25
N SER A 208 13.00 -14.35 -20.06
CA SER A 208 12.25 -13.36 -19.24
C SER A 208 10.92 -12.92 -19.86
N LEU A 209 10.69 -13.19 -21.15
CA LEU A 209 9.38 -12.99 -21.79
C LEU A 209 8.38 -14.12 -21.48
N PHE A 210 8.84 -15.27 -20.97
CA PHE A 210 8.01 -16.47 -20.76
C PHE A 210 8.01 -17.02 -19.33
N LYS A 211 8.88 -16.55 -18.42
CA LYS A 211 8.92 -17.03 -17.02
C LYS A 211 8.08 -16.16 -16.07
N SER A 212 6.84 -16.59 -15.86
CA SER A 212 5.99 -16.23 -14.72
C SER A 212 6.27 -17.16 -13.52
N ASN A 213 7.47 -17.08 -12.95
CA ASN A 213 7.73 -17.58 -11.60
C ASN A 213 8.99 -16.90 -11.06
N THR A 214 8.79 -15.70 -10.53
CA THR A 214 9.79 -14.96 -9.80
C THR A 214 10.04 -15.70 -8.50
N ASP A 215 11.17 -16.36 -8.34
CA ASP A 215 11.64 -16.79 -7.02
C ASP A 215 11.66 -15.54 -6.12
N HIS A 216 10.88 -15.56 -5.04
CA HIS A 216 10.70 -14.47 -4.09
C HIS A 216 11.92 -14.24 -3.20
N GLN A 217 13.12 -14.25 -3.78
CA GLN A 217 14.31 -13.89 -3.03
C GLN A 217 14.24 -12.40 -2.66
N PRO A 218 14.65 -12.03 -1.43
CA PRO A 218 14.70 -10.65 -1.02
C PRO A 218 15.71 -9.88 -1.88
N VAL A 219 15.38 -8.63 -2.23
CA VAL A 219 16.31 -7.70 -2.89
C VAL A 219 17.56 -7.51 -2.01
N THR A 220 18.74 -7.81 -2.56
CA THR A 220 20.03 -7.56 -1.91
C THR A 220 20.66 -6.28 -2.43
N ASP A 221 21.50 -5.65 -1.60
CA ASP A 221 22.04 -4.31 -1.88
C ASP A 221 22.97 -4.28 -3.12
N SER A 222 23.62 -5.40 -3.45
CA SER A 222 24.49 -5.55 -4.62
C SER A 222 23.76 -5.92 -5.92
N THR A 223 22.45 -6.15 -5.87
CA THR A 223 21.68 -6.54 -7.05
C THR A 223 21.43 -5.33 -7.94
N SER A 224 21.84 -5.40 -9.22
CA SER A 224 21.50 -4.39 -10.22
C SER A 224 20.18 -4.71 -10.91
N PHE A 225 19.31 -3.70 -11.00
CA PHE A 225 18.00 -3.82 -11.61
C PHE A 225 17.96 -3.18 -13.01
N ASN A 226 17.11 -3.71 -13.87
CA ASN A 226 16.78 -3.11 -15.17
C ASN A 226 15.27 -2.87 -15.30
N LEU A 227 14.90 -1.96 -16.20
CA LEU A 227 13.50 -1.70 -16.53
C LEU A 227 12.97 -2.78 -17.49
N THR A 228 11.81 -3.36 -17.19
CA THR A 228 11.12 -4.28 -18.13
C THR A 228 10.31 -3.50 -19.16
N ALA A 229 9.84 -4.16 -20.23
CA ALA A 229 8.89 -3.55 -21.15
C ALA A 229 7.62 -3.05 -20.43
N LYS A 230 7.13 -3.80 -19.44
CA LYS A 230 5.98 -3.40 -18.61
C LYS A 230 6.28 -2.14 -17.81
N GLY A 231 7.47 -2.04 -17.20
CA GLY A 231 7.93 -0.84 -16.51
C GLY A 231 8.05 0.37 -17.44
N HIS A 232 8.58 0.16 -18.65
CA HIS A 232 8.67 1.21 -19.66
C HIS A 232 7.29 1.73 -20.09
N TYR A 233 6.31 0.85 -20.34
CA TYR A 233 4.93 1.27 -20.64
C TYR A 233 4.25 1.99 -19.47
N ARG A 234 4.63 1.69 -18.22
CA ARG A 234 4.12 2.40 -17.04
C ARG A 234 4.61 3.84 -17.00
N LEU A 235 5.85 4.11 -17.44
CA LEU A 235 6.41 5.46 -17.58
C LEU A 235 5.85 6.21 -18.78
N HIS A 236 5.64 5.49 -19.89
CA HIS A 236 5.19 6.04 -21.17
C HIS A 236 3.86 5.42 -21.57
N PRO A 237 2.75 5.77 -20.89
CA PRO A 237 1.44 5.27 -21.27
C PRO A 237 1.15 5.72 -22.70
N LEU A 238 0.86 4.76 -23.58
CA LEU A 238 0.44 5.08 -24.94
C LEU A 238 -0.86 5.88 -24.87
N VAL A 239 -0.79 7.18 -25.15
CA VAL A 239 -1.97 8.01 -25.34
C VAL A 239 -2.58 7.60 -26.68
N THR A 240 -3.36 6.53 -26.71
CA THR A 240 -4.23 6.25 -27.84
C THR A 240 -5.35 7.28 -27.81
N ALA A 241 -5.09 8.44 -28.43
CA ALA A 241 -6.13 9.38 -28.79
C ALA A 241 -7.16 8.62 -29.64
N ARG A 242 -8.37 8.46 -29.10
CA ARG A 242 -9.53 7.95 -29.83
C ARG A 242 -9.67 8.81 -31.08
N ARG A 243 -9.33 8.28 -32.24
CA ARG A 243 -9.68 8.86 -33.54
C ARG A 243 -11.22 8.87 -33.57
N ARG A 244 -11.83 10.00 -33.22
CA ARG A 244 -13.21 10.27 -33.65
C ARG A 244 -13.10 10.39 -35.15
N GLU A 245 -13.42 9.31 -35.85
CA GLU A 245 -13.80 9.37 -37.25
C GLU A 245 -15.01 10.28 -37.31
N GLY A 246 -14.74 11.55 -37.64
CA GLY A 246 -15.77 12.48 -38.06
C GLY A 246 -16.25 12.01 -39.41
N ASN A 247 -17.49 11.53 -39.45
CA ASN A 247 -18.29 11.49 -40.65
C ASN A 247 -18.24 12.89 -41.29
N PHE A 248 -17.54 13.00 -42.41
CA PHE A 248 -17.87 14.00 -43.42
C PHE A 248 -19.00 13.40 -44.24
N GLU A 249 -20.22 13.80 -43.91
CA GLU A 249 -21.30 13.90 -44.89
C GLU A 249 -21.12 15.19 -45.71
#